data_AF-A0A7C7RSL4-F1
#
_entry.id   AF-A0A7C7RSL4-F1
#
_cell.length_a   1.000
_cell.length_b   1.000
_cell.length_c   1.000
_cell.angle_alpha   90.00
_cell.angle_beta   90.00
_cell.angle_gamma   90.00
#
_symmetry.space_group_name_H-M   'P 1'
#
loop_
_entity.id
_entity.type
_entity.pdbx_description
1 polymer ?
#
loop_
_entity_poly.entity_id
_entity_poly.type
_entity_poly.pdbx_seq_one_letter_code
_entity_poly.pdbx_strand_id
1 'polypeptide(L)'
;MSVFGGIEAGGTKFICAVGAGPEDLRAVVRFPTTTPEGSLGRAVAFLEEHHRKEPLAGVGVASFGPLDPNPASPTFGYITTTPKPGWAGTDVVGPIRRALGVEVGFDTDVNGAALAEHRWGAAQGLDTFVYLTVGTGIG
;
A
#
# COMPACT_ATOMS: atom_id res chain seq x y z
N MET A 1 16.12 -6.40 -13.16
CA MET A 1 15.45 -6.61 -11.86
C MET A 1 13.96 -6.39 -12.06
N SER A 2 13.10 -7.14 -11.35
CA SER A 2 11.65 -6.90 -11.39
C SER A 2 11.32 -5.55 -10.76
N VAL A 3 10.31 -4.86 -11.30
CA VAL A 3 9.82 -3.57 -10.80
C VAL A 3 8.46 -3.78 -10.14
N PHE A 4 8.21 -3.09 -9.04
CA PHE A 4 6.98 -3.18 -8.28
C PHE A 4 6.31 -1.81 -8.15
N GLY A 5 5.00 -1.82 -8.00
CA GLY A 5 4.22 -0.68 -7.52
C GLY A 5 4.11 -0.71 -6.00
N GLY A 6 4.15 0.45 -5.35
CA GLY A 6 3.90 0.61 -3.92
C GLY A 6 2.86 1.69 -3.68
N ILE A 7 1.91 1.44 -2.77
CA ILE A 7 0.98 2.45 -2.25
C ILE A 7 1.10 2.47 -0.72
N GLU A 8 1.41 3.63 -0.17
CA GLU A 8 1.18 3.95 1.24
C GLU A 8 -0.08 4.81 1.32
N ALA A 9 -1.16 4.19 1.79
CA ALA A 9 -2.45 4.84 2.00
C ALA A 9 -2.54 5.32 3.45
N GLY A 10 -2.26 6.60 3.69
CA GLY A 10 -2.39 7.24 4.99
C GLY A 10 -3.74 7.95 5.17
N GLY A 11 -4.07 8.31 6.40
CA GLY A 11 -5.32 9.04 6.69
C GLY A 11 -5.38 10.45 6.08
N THR A 12 -4.25 11.07 5.78
CA THR A 12 -4.15 12.45 5.26
C THR A 12 -3.58 12.54 3.85
N LYS A 13 -2.70 11.60 3.48
CA LYS A 13 -2.01 11.57 2.18
C LYS A 13 -1.88 10.14 1.67
N PHE A 14 -1.90 9.99 0.36
CA PHE A 14 -1.44 8.82 -0.35
C PHE A 14 -0.05 9.10 -0.91
N ILE A 15 0.82 8.11 -0.83
CA ILE A 15 2.11 8.08 -1.51
C ILE A 15 2.10 6.86 -2.42
N CYS A 16 2.42 7.04 -3.69
CA CYS A 16 2.58 5.94 -4.63
C CYS A 16 3.98 5.97 -5.21
N ALA A 17 4.58 4.81 -5.40
CA ALA A 17 5.92 4.67 -5.92
C ALA A 17 6.02 3.52 -6.92
N VAL A 18 6.99 3.61 -7.83
CA VAL A 18 7.39 2.54 -8.74
C VAL A 18 8.90 2.37 -8.64
N GLY A 19 9.37 1.14 -8.45
CA GLY A 19 10.79 0.89 -8.26
C GLY A 19 11.14 -0.58 -8.01
N ALA A 20 12.44 -0.89 -7.94
CA ALA A 20 12.94 -2.21 -7.56
C ALA A 20 13.28 -2.31 -6.05
N GLY A 21 13.31 -1.18 -5.34
CA GLY A 21 13.61 -1.09 -3.92
C GLY A 21 13.90 0.36 -3.49
N PRO A 22 14.29 0.60 -2.23
CA PRO A 22 14.57 1.95 -1.71
C PRO A 22 15.70 2.67 -2.46
N GLU A 23 16.65 1.93 -3.03
CA GLU A 23 17.78 2.46 -3.82
C GLU A 23 17.47 2.62 -5.33
N ASP A 24 16.30 2.17 -5.80
CA ASP A 24 15.85 2.27 -7.20
C ASP A 24 14.37 2.69 -7.24
N LEU A 25 14.11 3.96 -6.91
CA LEU A 25 12.81 4.60 -7.08
C LEU A 25 12.77 5.35 -8.41
N ARG A 26 11.93 4.87 -9.33
CA ARG A 26 11.79 5.41 -10.69
C ARG A 26 10.77 6.52 -10.78
N ALA A 27 9.73 6.43 -9.94
CA ALA A 27 8.72 7.45 -9.82
C ALA A 27 8.09 7.44 -8.44
N VAL A 28 7.74 8.62 -7.94
CA VAL A 28 7.00 8.81 -6.70
C VAL A 28 5.99 9.94 -6.91
N VAL A 29 4.75 9.72 -6.49
CA VAL A 29 3.72 10.77 -6.43
C VAL A 29 3.12 10.84 -5.03
N ARG A 30 2.75 12.04 -4.62
CA ARG A 30 2.11 12.30 -3.32
C ARG A 30 0.88 13.14 -3.52
N PHE A 31 -0.21 12.80 -2.86
CA PHE A 31 -1.43 13.58 -2.93
C PHE A 31 -2.32 13.45 -1.69
N PRO A 32 -3.19 14.45 -1.41
CA PRO A 32 -4.12 14.38 -0.29
C PRO A 32 -5.08 13.21 -0.41
N THR A 33 -5.42 12.61 0.72
CA THR A 33 -6.48 11.59 0.79
C THR A 33 -7.84 12.25 0.77
N THR A 34 -8.67 11.88 -0.19
CA THR A 34 -10.03 12.42 -0.36
C THR A 34 -11.06 11.30 -0.15
N THR A 35 -11.92 11.04 -1.15
CA THR A 35 -12.82 9.88 -1.17
C THR A 35 -12.07 8.63 -1.61
N PRO A 36 -12.60 7.42 -1.33
CA PRO A 36 -12.07 6.18 -1.90
C PRO A 36 -11.88 6.25 -3.41
N GLU A 37 -12.91 6.65 -4.15
CA GLU A 37 -12.89 6.68 -5.62
C GLU A 37 -11.84 7.66 -6.14
N GLY A 38 -11.75 8.85 -5.54
CA GLY A 38 -10.78 9.87 -5.94
C GLY A 38 -9.34 9.46 -5.62
N SER A 39 -9.11 8.89 -4.44
CA SER A 39 -7.76 8.51 -3.99
C SER A 39 -7.26 7.26 -4.72
N LEU A 40 -8.10 6.22 -4.80
CA LEU A 40 -7.77 4.98 -5.51
C LEU A 40 -7.70 5.20 -7.00
N GLY A 41 -8.59 5.99 -7.59
CA GLY A 41 -8.56 6.33 -9.01
C GLY A 41 -7.25 7.02 -9.42
N ARG A 42 -6.75 7.92 -8.58
CA ARG A 42 -5.44 8.56 -8.81
C ARG A 42 -4.26 7.60 -8.65
N ALA A 43 -4.32 6.72 -7.65
CA ALA A 43 -3.27 5.71 -7.45
C ALA A 43 -3.23 4.71 -8.62
N VAL A 44 -4.39 4.25 -9.08
CA VAL A 44 -4.53 3.38 -10.25
C VAL A 44 -3.98 4.06 -11.50
N ALA A 45 -4.40 5.30 -11.78
CA ALA A 45 -3.92 6.04 -12.96
C ALA A 45 -2.39 6.18 -12.98
N PHE A 46 -1.78 6.47 -11.83
CA PHE A 46 -0.33 6.51 -11.69
C PHE A 46 0.32 5.15 -11.98
N LEU A 47 -0.18 4.07 -11.36
CA LEU A 47 0.37 2.72 -11.56
C LEU A 47 0.19 2.23 -13.00
N GLU A 48 -0.96 2.45 -13.63
CA GLU A 48 -1.22 2.08 -15.02
C GLU A 48 -0.30 2.83 -15.99
N GLU A 49 -0.05 4.12 -15.77
CA GLU A 49 0.87 4.89 -16.59
C GLU A 49 2.27 4.27 -16.62
N HIS A 50 2.76 3.85 -15.45
CA HIS A 50 4.07 3.23 -15.34
C HIS A 50 4.08 1.77 -15.81
N HIS A 51 3.04 1.00 -15.51
CA HIS A 51 2.91 -0.39 -15.98
C HIS A 51 2.94 -0.50 -17.51
N ARG A 52 2.37 0.48 -18.23
CA ARG A 52 2.45 0.54 -19.70
C ARG A 52 3.87 0.78 -20.23
N LYS A 53 4.71 1.50 -19.50
CA LYS A 53 6.10 1.79 -19.89
C LYS A 53 7.02 0.61 -19.55
N GLU A 54 6.76 -0.02 -18.41
CA GLU A 54 7.49 -1.16 -17.91
C GLU A 54 6.58 -2.03 -17.03
N PRO A 55 6.32 -3.29 -17.42
CA PRO A 55 5.42 -4.16 -16.69
C PRO A 55 5.84 -4.34 -15.22
N LEU A 56 4.94 -3.96 -14.32
CA LEU A 56 5.09 -4.20 -12.88
C LEU A 56 4.87 -5.69 -12.59
N ALA A 57 5.76 -6.28 -11.79
CA ALA A 57 5.65 -7.68 -11.35
C ALA A 57 4.58 -7.88 -10.27
N GLY A 58 4.17 -6.81 -9.58
CA GLY A 58 3.15 -6.82 -8.53
C GLY A 58 3.02 -5.45 -7.89
N VAL A 59 2.00 -5.30 -7.04
CA VAL A 59 1.77 -4.08 -6.24
C VAL A 59 1.68 -4.42 -4.75
N GLY A 60 2.38 -3.67 -3.91
CA GLY A 60 2.20 -3.69 -2.46
C GLY A 60 1.38 -2.50 -2.00
N VAL A 61 0.41 -2.72 -1.12
CA VAL A 61 -0.42 -1.66 -0.53
C VAL A 61 -0.34 -1.76 0.99
N ALA A 62 0.19 -0.71 1.62
CA ALA A 62 0.24 -0.53 3.06
C ALA A 62 -0.77 0.57 3.43
N SER A 63 -1.82 0.22 4.17
CA SER A 63 -2.95 1.12 4.40
C SER A 63 -3.23 1.38 5.87
N PHE A 64 -3.76 2.56 6.18
CA PHE A 64 -4.44 2.79 7.44
C PHE A 64 -5.58 1.77 7.61
N GLY A 65 -5.78 1.31 8.85
CA GLY A 65 -6.82 0.34 9.19
C GLY A 65 -7.93 0.92 10.09
N PRO A 66 -8.71 0.04 10.75
CA PRO A 66 -8.76 -1.42 10.58
C PRO A 66 -9.01 -1.92 9.15
N LEU A 67 -8.39 -3.04 8.79
CA LEU A 67 -8.48 -3.65 7.45
C LEU A 67 -8.55 -5.18 7.53
N ASP A 68 -8.86 -5.81 6.41
CA ASP A 68 -8.83 -7.26 6.23
C ASP A 68 -7.65 -7.66 5.33
N PRO A 69 -6.51 -8.08 5.91
CA PRO A 69 -5.31 -8.46 5.17
C PRO A 69 -5.26 -9.96 4.90
N ASN A 70 -6.25 -10.76 5.33
CA ASN A 70 -6.19 -12.21 5.21
C ASN A 70 -6.53 -12.65 3.77
N PRO A 71 -5.59 -13.21 2.99
CA PRO A 71 -5.85 -13.57 1.59
C PRO A 71 -6.95 -14.63 1.40
N ALA A 72 -7.26 -15.40 2.44
CA ALA A 72 -8.34 -16.39 2.44
C ALA A 72 -9.73 -15.80 2.78
N SER A 73 -9.79 -14.54 3.19
CA SER A 73 -11.04 -13.87 3.54
C SER A 73 -11.80 -13.42 2.29
N PRO A 74 -13.15 -13.54 2.25
CA PRO A 74 -13.96 -12.99 1.16
C PRO A 74 -13.86 -11.47 1.03
N THR A 75 -13.41 -10.78 2.08
CA THR A 75 -13.20 -9.32 2.12
C THR A 75 -11.73 -8.94 2.15
N PHE A 76 -10.81 -9.83 1.72
CA PHE A 76 -9.41 -9.48 1.55
C PHE A 76 -9.26 -8.18 0.75
N GLY A 77 -8.45 -7.25 1.26
CA GLY A 77 -8.21 -5.98 0.58
C GLY A 77 -9.17 -4.86 0.95
N TYR A 78 -10.04 -5.08 1.94
CA TYR A 78 -11.02 -4.09 2.37
C TYR A 78 -10.55 -3.33 3.61
N ILE A 79 -10.89 -2.04 3.67
CA ILE A 79 -10.97 -1.31 4.94
C ILE A 79 -12.29 -1.69 5.61
N THR A 80 -12.24 -2.14 6.86
CA THR A 80 -13.41 -2.72 7.53
C THR A 80 -14.20 -1.66 8.27
N THR A 81 -13.63 -1.12 9.34
CA THR A 81 -14.23 -0.06 10.16
C THR A 81 -13.25 1.11 10.23
N THR A 82 -13.73 2.34 10.12
CA THR A 82 -12.88 3.54 10.26
C THR A 82 -13.75 4.77 10.51
N PRO A 83 -13.31 5.73 11.34
CA PRO A 83 -14.01 7.01 11.49
C PRO A 83 -13.85 7.91 10.26
N LYS A 84 -12.99 7.55 9.29
CA LYS A 84 -12.75 8.35 8.09
C LYS A 84 -13.97 8.28 7.15
N PRO A 85 -14.65 9.40 6.86
CA PRO A 85 -15.89 9.37 6.08
C PRO A 85 -15.72 8.72 4.71
N GLY A 86 -16.62 7.79 4.39
CA GLY A 86 -16.66 7.09 3.10
C GLY A 86 -15.72 5.89 2.96
N TRP A 87 -14.76 5.68 3.88
CA TRP A 87 -13.75 4.63 3.74
C TRP A 87 -14.14 3.27 4.36
N ALA A 88 -15.13 3.24 5.26
CA ALA A 88 -15.62 1.98 5.82
C ALA A 88 -16.24 1.09 4.73
N GLY A 89 -15.85 -0.19 4.69
CA GLY A 89 -16.31 -1.14 3.68
C GLY A 89 -15.73 -0.94 2.28
N THR A 90 -14.65 -0.16 2.14
CA THR A 90 -14.02 0.13 0.84
C THR A 90 -13.14 -1.02 0.36
N ASP A 91 -13.38 -1.47 -0.88
CA ASP A 91 -12.47 -2.36 -1.64
C ASP A 91 -11.26 -1.57 -2.15
N VAL A 92 -10.10 -1.72 -1.49
CA VAL A 92 -8.85 -1.03 -1.87
C VAL A 92 -8.10 -1.80 -2.96
N VAL A 93 -8.06 -3.12 -2.83
CA VAL A 93 -7.24 -4.00 -3.70
C VAL A 93 -7.90 -4.24 -5.05
N GLY A 94 -9.22 -4.40 -5.09
CA GLY A 94 -9.94 -4.78 -6.31
C GLY A 94 -9.76 -3.82 -7.47
N PRO A 95 -9.86 -2.48 -7.31
CA PRO A 95 -9.60 -1.53 -8.39
C PRO A 95 -8.21 -1.69 -9.00
N ILE A 96 -7.19 -1.92 -8.16
CA ILE A 96 -5.79 -2.10 -8.58
C ILE A 96 -5.64 -3.40 -9.36
N ARG A 97 -6.16 -4.51 -8.83
CA ARG A 97 -6.15 -5.82 -9.53
C ARG A 97 -6.84 -5.75 -10.89
N ARG A 98 -8.02 -5.12 -10.95
CA ARG A 98 -8.80 -5.00 -12.20
C ARG A 98 -8.07 -4.16 -13.25
N ALA A 99 -7.38 -3.10 -12.84
CA ALA A 99 -6.68 -2.20 -13.76
C ALA A 99 -5.36 -2.80 -14.29
N LEU A 100 -4.58 -3.45 -13.41
CA LEU A 100 -3.21 -3.87 -13.73
C LEU A 100 -3.09 -5.36 -14.09
N GLY A 101 -4.03 -6.21 -13.65
CA GLY A 101 -3.95 -7.65 -13.87
C GLY A 101 -2.80 -8.35 -13.15
N VAL A 102 -2.23 -7.72 -12.12
CA VAL A 102 -1.09 -8.24 -11.33
C VAL A 102 -1.50 -8.64 -9.91
N GLU A 103 -0.65 -9.42 -9.25
CA GLU A 103 -0.82 -9.72 -7.83
C GLU A 103 -0.71 -8.45 -6.98
N VAL A 104 -1.56 -8.37 -5.95
CA VAL A 104 -1.58 -7.25 -5.00
C VAL A 104 -1.46 -7.80 -3.59
N GLY A 105 -0.36 -7.45 -2.92
CA GLY A 105 -0.18 -7.63 -1.49
C GLY A 105 -0.81 -6.47 -0.72
N PHE A 106 -1.40 -6.76 0.43
CA PHE A 106 -2.13 -5.77 1.22
C PHE A 106 -1.91 -6.01 2.71
N ASP A 107 -1.53 -4.96 3.42
CA ASP A 107 -1.35 -5.00 4.87
C ASP A 107 -1.52 -3.59 5.48
N THR A 108 -1.41 -3.48 6.81
CA THR A 108 -1.39 -2.21 7.51
C THR A 108 -0.16 -1.38 7.16
N ASP A 109 -0.29 -0.07 7.27
CA ASP A 109 0.83 0.87 7.17
C ASP A 109 1.97 0.53 8.15
N VAL A 110 1.63 0.16 9.38
CA VAL A 110 2.60 -0.28 10.40
C VAL A 110 3.29 -1.60 10.06
N ASN A 111 2.57 -2.59 9.52
CA ASN A 111 3.19 -3.84 9.04
C ASN A 111 4.05 -3.57 7.81
N GLY A 112 3.62 -2.68 6.91
CA GLY A 112 4.42 -2.25 5.76
C GLY A 112 5.77 -1.65 6.21
N ALA A 113 5.75 -0.80 7.23
CA ALA A 113 6.97 -0.25 7.83
C ALA A 113 7.83 -1.33 8.50
N ALA A 114 7.21 -2.24 9.27
CA ALA A 114 7.90 -3.37 9.89
C ALA A 114 8.62 -4.25 8.85
N LEU A 115 7.94 -4.59 7.75
CA LEU A 115 8.51 -5.36 6.64
C LEU A 115 9.68 -4.62 5.97
N ALA A 116 9.57 -3.28 5.82
CA ALA A 116 10.64 -2.47 5.26
C ALA A 116 11.87 -2.45 6.18
N GLU A 117 11.70 -2.27 7.49
CA GLU A 117 12.79 -2.32 8.48
C GLU A 117 13.46 -3.70 8.54
N HIS A 118 12.68 -4.78 8.41
CA HIS A 118 13.22 -6.14 8.37
C HIS A 118 14.04 -6.39 7.11
N ARG A 119 13.56 -5.92 5.97
CA ARG A 119 14.18 -6.20 4.67
C ARG A 119 15.37 -5.30 4.36
N TRP A 120 15.29 -4.02 4.73
CA TRP A 120 16.24 -2.98 4.31
C TRP A 120 16.75 -2.10 5.45
N GLY A 121 16.18 -2.20 6.66
CA GLY A 121 16.46 -1.27 7.75
C GLY A 121 17.05 -1.92 8.99
N ALA A 122 16.66 -1.40 10.15
CA ALA A 122 17.28 -1.71 11.44
C ALA A 122 17.01 -3.14 11.96
N ALA A 123 16.05 -3.85 11.38
CA ALA A 123 15.70 -5.22 11.78
C ALA A 123 16.32 -6.30 10.89
N GLN A 124 17.24 -5.95 10.00
CA GLN A 124 17.96 -6.92 9.17
C GLN A 124 18.73 -7.94 10.03
N GLY A 125 18.58 -9.22 9.69
CA GLY A 125 19.22 -10.33 10.40
C GLY A 125 18.51 -10.74 11.71
N LEU A 126 17.38 -10.11 12.05
CA LEU A 126 16.56 -10.52 13.18
C LEU A 126 15.44 -11.46 12.71
N ASP A 127 15.21 -12.54 13.47
CA ASP A 127 14.08 -13.44 13.26
C ASP A 127 12.80 -12.96 13.95
N THR A 128 12.94 -12.14 15.00
CA THR A 128 11.82 -11.64 15.81
C THR A 128 12.11 -10.21 16.23
N PHE A 129 11.19 -9.32 15.91
CA PHE A 129 11.27 -7.90 16.26
C PHE A 129 9.86 -7.33 16.41
N VAL A 130 9.77 -6.13 16.98
CA VAL A 130 8.54 -5.35 17.04
C VAL A 130 8.83 -3.99 16.43
N TYR A 131 7.96 -3.56 15.53
CA TYR A 131 7.92 -2.18 15.05
C TYR A 131 6.83 -1.44 15.84
N LEU A 132 7.15 -0.25 16.35
CA LEU A 132 6.21 0.62 17.04
C LEU A 132 6.28 2.00 16.41
N THR A 133 5.15 2.51 15.91
CA THR A 133 5.03 3.90 15.51
C THR A 133 4.41 4.73 16.63
N VAL A 134 4.98 5.90 16.90
CA VAL A 134 4.46 6.86 17.89
C VAL A 134 4.20 8.19 17.20
N GLY A 135 2.93 8.48 16.96
CA GLY A 135 2.48 9.70 16.29
C GLY A 135 1.17 10.22 16.91
N THR A 136 0.17 10.50 16.07
CA THR A 136 -1.19 10.84 16.57
C THR A 136 -1.82 9.67 17.33
N GLY A 137 -1.39 8.44 17.05
CA GLY A 137 -1.70 7.22 17.80
C GLY A 137 -0.46 6.34 17.96
N ILE A 138 -0.67 5.15 18.54
CA ILE A 138 0.33 4.08 18.64
C ILE A 138 -0.14 2.96 17.73
N GLY A 139 0.78 2.42 16.93
CA GLY A 139 0.55 1.25 16.09
C GLY A 139 1.78 0.37 16.01
#